data_AF-A0A1F6DHS2-F1
#
_entry.id   AF-A0A1F6DHS2-F1
#
_cell.length_a   1.000
_cell.length_b   1.000
_cell.length_c   1.000
_cell.angle_alpha   90.00
_cell.angle_beta   90.00
_cell.angle_gamma   90.00
#
_symmetry.space_group_name_H-M   'P 1'
#
loop_
_entity.id
_entity.type
_entity.pdbx_description
1 polymer ?
#
loop_
_entity_poly.entity_id
_entity_poly.type
_entity_poly.pdbx_seq_one_letter_code
_entity_poly.pdbx_strand_id
1 'polypeptide(L)'
;MNTDKSPLRERIHNFFENPDSAFAYSVQGFIAILILASVGIFAVEFWYSELFLRYQSLFNLGNNIILAVFTVEYILRFSTASRKLHFATRPFSVIDFVAIFPNYLELLLPLVIDTTELRVLRLLRFARLLRVLKFLRYGSIFRKVFLYQGTILQKITPIILLFASAKGIIWVLESYNLWIPDSQLGTLFTIIGFVLGIILSQKIGVSYGKFIEVGEAVVRIRARLGSLETMLNNAEKGLGTGACTEWGRSFYLLLTHPQEQDDTRRMGEANAKLHEAVLMVEKNVSWITIFIIDIIQDARFCLSKKTRLVPKPYDTLLHQSTMLYLALVVIFIPGMAGMLSALVATYTLYGMYYLTQDFDSIFGGEFDLININVSELEEYLKIPAAKKTR
;
A
#
# COMPACT_ATOMS: atom_id res chain seq x y z
N MET A 1 14.84 32.84 -11.07
CA MET A 1 15.83 33.18 -10.03
C MET A 1 16.31 31.88 -9.39
N ASN A 2 17.45 31.38 -9.88
CA ASN A 2 18.17 30.25 -9.29
C ASN A 2 18.76 30.71 -7.97
N THR A 3 18.27 30.17 -6.85
CA THR A 3 18.95 30.32 -5.57
C THR A 3 20.02 29.24 -5.48
N ASP A 4 21.26 29.70 -5.41
CA ASP A 4 22.46 28.91 -5.12
C ASP A 4 22.22 28.07 -3.85
N LYS A 5 22.00 26.76 -4.02
CA LYS A 5 21.68 25.85 -2.91
C LYS A 5 23.00 25.42 -2.29
N SER A 6 23.30 25.88 -1.07
CA SER A 6 24.45 25.38 -0.31
C SER A 6 24.39 23.84 -0.21
N PRO A 7 25.49 23.11 -0.47
CA PRO A 7 25.49 21.64 -0.54
C PRO A 7 25.06 20.96 0.77
N LEU A 8 25.24 21.64 1.91
CA LEU A 8 24.79 21.16 3.23
C LEU A 8 23.27 21.19 3.38
N ARG A 9 22.60 22.22 2.87
CA ARG A 9 21.14 22.34 2.91
C ARG A 9 20.47 21.24 2.09
N GLU A 10 21.01 20.96 0.92
CA GLU A 10 20.51 19.89 0.04
C GLU A 10 20.76 18.51 0.64
N ARG A 11 21.93 18.28 1.26
CA ARG A 11 22.20 17.05 2.02
C ARG A 11 21.23 16.82 3.16
N ILE A 12 20.95 17.84 3.99
CA ILE A 12 20.01 17.70 5.12
C ILE A 12 18.57 17.55 4.61
N HIS A 13 18.20 18.25 3.54
CA HIS A 13 16.89 18.11 2.91
C HIS A 13 16.68 16.69 2.37
N ASN A 14 17.65 16.18 1.60
CA ASN A 14 17.61 14.82 1.07
C ASN A 14 17.62 13.78 2.19
N PHE A 15 18.41 13.99 3.26
CA PHE A 15 18.44 13.12 4.43
C PHE A 15 17.06 12.90 5.08
N PHE A 16 16.22 13.94 5.11
CA PHE A 16 14.88 13.87 5.72
C PHE A 16 13.74 13.57 4.75
N GLU A 17 13.83 13.96 3.46
CA GLU A 17 12.78 13.70 2.47
C GLU A 17 12.99 12.38 1.71
N ASN A 18 14.23 12.01 1.38
CA ASN A 18 14.57 10.79 0.64
C ASN A 18 15.68 10.00 1.37
N PRO A 19 15.33 9.16 2.36
CA PRO A 19 16.32 8.41 3.12
C PRO A 19 16.96 7.33 2.25
N ASP A 20 18.04 7.65 1.55
CA ASP A 20 18.79 6.65 0.75
C ASP A 20 19.96 6.04 1.54
N SER A 21 20.32 6.64 2.69
CA SER A 21 21.43 6.20 3.55
C SER A 21 20.96 5.37 4.75
N ALA A 22 21.73 4.35 5.13
CA ALA A 22 21.49 3.55 6.34
C ALA A 22 21.37 4.43 7.61
N PHE A 23 22.17 5.50 7.69
CA PHE A 23 22.10 6.46 8.79
C PHE A 23 20.76 7.23 8.83
N ALA A 24 20.19 7.55 7.68
CA ALA A 24 18.88 8.20 7.60
C ALA A 24 17.78 7.30 8.16
N TYR A 25 17.81 6.00 7.83
CA TYR A 25 16.86 5.03 8.40
C TYR A 25 17.03 4.87 9.91
N SER A 26 18.24 4.87 10.44
CA SER A 26 18.48 4.81 11.89
C SER A 26 17.89 6.01 12.62
N VAL A 27 18.09 7.23 12.10
CA VAL A 27 17.49 8.45 12.69
C VAL A 27 15.97 8.42 12.61
N GLN A 28 15.42 8.00 11.48
CA GLN A 28 13.96 7.86 11.34
C GLN A 28 13.42 6.80 12.32
N GLY A 29 14.08 5.65 12.45
CA GLY A 29 13.71 4.59 13.41
C GLY A 29 13.81 5.06 14.87
N PHE A 30 14.83 5.85 15.20
CA PHE A 30 14.96 6.49 16.51
C PHE A 30 13.77 7.42 16.80
N ILE A 31 13.38 8.26 15.83
CA ILE A 31 12.20 9.13 15.98
C ILE A 31 10.93 8.29 16.16
N ALA A 32 10.77 7.19 15.41
CA ALA A 32 9.64 6.27 15.57
C ALA A 32 9.56 5.67 16.97
N ILE A 33 10.71 5.26 17.54
CA ILE A 33 10.80 4.77 18.92
C ILE A 33 10.41 5.87 19.92
N LEU A 34 10.84 7.12 19.71
CA LEU A 34 10.44 8.24 20.56
C LEU A 34 8.94 8.53 20.50
N ILE A 35 8.29 8.33 19.35
CA ILE A 35 6.83 8.42 19.25
C ILE A 35 6.17 7.30 20.08
N LEU A 36 6.63 6.05 19.97
CA LEU A 36 6.13 4.95 20.81
C LEU A 36 6.34 5.24 22.30
N ALA A 37 7.52 5.71 22.68
CA ALA A 37 7.83 6.10 24.05
C ALA A 37 6.90 7.22 24.53
N SER A 38 6.62 8.22 23.70
CA SER A 38 5.68 9.29 24.03
C SER A 38 4.27 8.76 24.30
N VAL A 39 3.80 7.81 23.50
CA VAL A 39 2.47 7.17 23.70
C VAL A 39 2.50 6.28 24.95
N GLY A 40 3.60 5.56 25.20
CA GLY A 40 3.80 4.73 26.39
C GLY A 40 3.78 5.55 27.68
N ILE A 41 4.47 6.70 27.72
CA ILE A 41 4.44 7.62 28.87
C ILE A 41 3.01 8.09 29.12
N PHE A 42 2.28 8.47 28.08
CA PHE A 42 0.87 8.85 28.20
C PHE A 42 0.00 7.69 28.72
N ALA A 43 0.22 6.47 28.22
CA ALA A 43 -0.51 5.29 28.68
C ALA A 43 -0.24 5.00 30.16
N VAL A 44 1.00 5.16 30.63
CA VAL A 44 1.34 5.03 32.05
C VAL A 44 0.67 6.12 32.88
N GLU A 45 0.68 7.38 32.41
CA GLU A 45 -0.04 8.49 33.07
C GLU A 45 -1.53 8.21 33.23
N PHE A 46 -2.15 7.58 32.21
CA PHE A 46 -3.58 7.30 32.18
C PHE A 46 -3.98 6.04 32.98
N TRP A 47 -3.31 4.90 32.76
CA TRP A 47 -3.68 3.61 33.37
C TRP A 47 -3.06 3.39 34.76
N TYR A 48 -1.89 3.97 35.01
CA TYR A 48 -1.11 3.75 36.24
C TYR A 48 -0.73 5.09 36.88
N SER A 49 -1.74 5.90 37.17
CA SER A 49 -1.58 7.27 37.70
C SER A 49 -0.73 7.31 38.97
N GLU A 50 -0.86 6.34 39.88
CA GLU A 50 -0.04 6.25 41.10
C GLU A 50 1.46 6.06 40.79
N LEU A 51 1.78 5.22 39.81
CA LEU A 51 3.16 4.99 39.37
C LEU A 51 3.74 6.24 38.70
N PHE A 52 2.93 6.91 37.88
CA PHE A 52 3.30 8.16 37.24
C PHE A 52 3.59 9.25 38.26
N LEU A 53 2.74 9.42 39.27
CA LEU A 53 2.94 10.39 40.35
C LEU A 53 4.20 10.08 41.17
N ARG A 54 4.49 8.80 41.43
CA ARG A 54 5.69 8.37 42.16
C ARG A 54 6.99 8.72 41.41
N TYR A 55 6.99 8.63 40.08
CA TYR A 55 8.16 8.91 39.24
C TYR A 55 7.97 10.13 38.32
N GLN A 56 7.18 11.10 38.78
CA GLN A 56 6.71 12.22 37.97
C GLN A 56 7.85 13.01 37.32
N SER A 57 8.95 13.22 38.05
CA SER A 57 10.13 13.92 37.55
C SER A 57 10.79 13.21 36.35
N LEU A 58 10.90 11.89 36.40
CA LEU A 58 11.48 11.08 35.32
C LEU A 58 10.59 11.09 34.07
N PHE A 59 9.28 10.90 34.24
CA PHE A 59 8.34 10.92 33.11
C PHE A 59 8.25 12.31 32.47
N ASN A 60 8.25 13.38 33.27
CA ASN A 60 8.29 14.76 32.76
C ASN A 60 9.60 15.07 32.04
N LEU A 61 10.75 14.62 32.57
CA LEU A 61 12.04 14.76 31.90
C LEU A 61 12.03 14.04 30.54
N GLY A 62 11.51 12.81 30.49
CA GLY A 62 11.35 12.05 29.24
C GLY A 62 10.48 12.79 28.21
N ASN A 63 9.32 13.32 28.65
CA ASN A 63 8.44 14.11 27.80
C ASN A 63 9.13 15.38 27.25
N ASN A 64 9.91 16.07 28.08
CA ASN A 64 10.65 17.27 27.68
C ASN A 64 11.77 16.96 26.68
N ILE A 65 12.48 15.84 26.87
CA ILE A 65 13.50 15.37 25.91
C ILE A 65 12.85 15.05 24.57
N ILE A 66 11.74 14.30 24.56
CA ILE A 66 11.00 13.97 23.33
C ILE A 66 10.54 15.24 22.62
N LEU A 67 9.97 16.21 23.36
CA LEU A 67 9.58 17.50 22.82
C LEU A 67 10.75 18.26 22.19
N ALA A 68 11.89 18.32 22.89
CA ALA A 68 13.08 18.98 22.40
C ALA A 68 13.55 18.35 21.08
N VAL A 69 13.63 17.02 21.01
CA VAL A 69 14.01 16.30 19.79
C VAL A 69 13.05 16.59 18.64
N PHE A 70 11.73 16.52 18.87
CA PHE A 70 10.74 16.82 17.82
C PHE A 70 10.77 18.28 17.38
N THR A 71 11.07 19.20 18.28
CA THR A 71 11.25 20.62 17.96
C THR A 71 12.48 20.82 17.07
N VAL A 72 13.62 20.24 17.45
CA VAL A 72 14.86 20.32 16.67
C VAL A 72 14.65 19.73 15.28
N GLU A 73 14.02 18.56 15.20
CA GLU A 73 13.65 17.92 13.94
C GLU A 73 12.79 18.83 13.05
N TYR A 74 11.76 19.47 13.62
CA TYR A 74 10.89 20.39 12.88
C TYR A 74 11.65 21.63 12.41
N ILE A 75 12.47 22.25 13.26
CA ILE A 75 13.27 23.43 12.92
C ILE A 75 14.30 23.10 11.82
N LEU A 76 15.00 21.98 11.91
CA LEU A 76 15.96 21.54 10.90
C LEU A 76 15.27 21.39 9.53
N ARG A 77 14.08 20.79 9.49
CA ARG A 77 13.31 20.66 8.24
C ARG A 77 12.78 21.99 7.72
N PHE A 78 12.27 22.84 8.60
CA PHE A 78 11.81 24.17 8.23
C PHE A 78 12.95 25.04 7.67
N SER A 79 14.14 24.96 8.26
CA SER A 79 15.33 25.72 7.84
C SER A 79 15.86 25.27 6.47
N THR A 80 15.68 23.98 6.13
CA THR A 80 16.17 23.42 4.87
C THR A 80 15.17 23.56 3.73
N ALA A 81 13.88 23.77 4.02
CA ALA A 81 12.83 23.92 3.04
C ALA A 81 13.08 25.07 2.04
N SER A 82 12.90 24.80 0.75
CA SER A 82 13.09 25.77 -0.34
C SER A 82 12.15 26.98 -0.26
N ARG A 83 10.89 26.74 0.15
CA ARG A 83 9.84 27.76 0.33
C ARG A 83 9.18 27.57 1.69
N LYS A 84 9.48 28.46 2.65
CA LYS A 84 9.05 28.34 4.05
C LYS A 84 7.53 28.28 4.24
N LEU A 85 6.80 29.18 3.59
CA LEU A 85 5.33 29.22 3.68
C LEU A 85 4.68 27.96 3.09
N HIS A 86 5.16 27.52 1.92
CA HIS A 86 4.67 26.30 1.30
C HIS A 86 4.98 25.06 2.15
N PHE A 87 6.13 25.03 2.83
CA PHE A 87 6.46 23.96 3.78
C PHE A 87 5.48 23.97 4.95
N ALA A 88 5.23 25.11 5.60
CA ALA A 88 4.31 25.19 6.74
C ALA A 88 2.88 24.73 6.40
N THR A 89 2.43 24.90 5.16
CA THR A 89 1.10 24.46 4.71
C THR A 89 1.06 23.00 4.20
N ARG A 90 2.18 22.28 4.13
CA ARG A 90 2.19 20.87 3.69
C ARG A 90 1.56 19.98 4.77
N PRO A 91 0.72 18.99 4.41
CA PRO A 91 0.04 18.11 5.38
C PRO A 91 0.99 17.48 6.42
N PHE A 92 2.13 16.93 5.99
CA PHE A 92 3.10 16.33 6.92
C PHE A 92 3.82 17.34 7.81
N SER A 93 3.99 18.58 7.35
CA SER A 93 4.60 19.64 8.17
C SER A 93 3.60 20.18 9.19
N VAL A 94 2.31 20.25 8.83
CA VAL A 94 1.22 20.52 9.77
C VAL A 94 1.16 19.44 10.85
N ILE A 95 1.27 18.16 10.48
CA ILE A 95 1.32 17.05 11.46
C ILE A 95 2.51 17.21 12.42
N ASP A 96 3.71 17.51 11.91
CA ASP A 96 4.90 17.73 12.75
C ASP A 96 4.70 18.92 13.71
N PHE A 97 4.04 19.99 13.26
CA PHE A 97 3.72 21.16 14.09
C PHE A 97 2.67 20.83 15.16
N VAL A 98 1.56 20.20 14.77
CA VAL A 98 0.47 19.80 15.68
C VAL A 98 0.97 18.81 16.74
N ALA A 99 2.01 18.03 16.44
CA ALA A 99 2.63 17.12 17.41
C ALA A 99 3.40 17.85 18.53
N ILE A 100 4.03 19.00 18.25
CA ILE A 100 4.81 19.75 19.26
C ILE A 100 3.98 20.84 19.94
N PHE A 101 2.99 21.39 19.24
CA PHE A 101 2.23 22.57 19.65
C PHE A 101 1.53 22.43 21.03
N PRO A 102 0.86 21.31 21.36
CA PRO A 102 0.16 21.16 22.64
C PRO A 102 1.05 21.34 23.86
N ASN A 103 2.31 20.89 23.82
CA ASN A 103 3.22 21.04 24.95
C ASN A 103 3.67 22.48 25.18
N TYR A 104 3.92 23.20 24.08
CA TYR A 104 4.28 24.61 24.19
C TYR A 104 3.12 25.41 24.78
N LEU A 105 1.88 25.06 24.42
CA LEU A 105 0.71 25.63 25.09
C LEU A 105 0.63 25.23 26.58
N GLU A 106 0.87 23.96 26.93
CA GLU A 106 0.88 23.51 28.33
C GLU A 106 1.95 24.25 29.17
N LEU A 107 3.10 24.59 28.58
CA LEU A 107 4.18 25.33 29.24
C LEU A 107 3.89 26.84 29.34
N LEU A 108 3.31 27.45 28.31
CA LEU A 108 3.14 28.90 28.22
C LEU A 108 1.83 29.41 28.82
N LEU A 109 0.74 28.66 28.73
CA LEU A 109 -0.58 29.10 29.22
C LEU A 109 -0.60 29.42 30.73
N PRO A 110 0.05 28.64 31.62
CA PRO A 110 0.10 28.96 33.05
C PRO A 110 0.83 30.27 33.37
N LEU A 111 1.62 30.82 32.43
CA LEU A 111 2.31 32.11 32.59
C LEU A 111 1.41 33.31 32.26
N VAL A 112 0.28 33.07 31.57
CA VAL A 112 -0.58 34.13 31.00
C VAL A 112 -1.99 34.09 31.60
N ILE A 113 -2.44 32.93 32.07
CA ILE A 113 -3.81 32.69 32.55
C ILE A 113 -3.74 32.07 33.94
N ASP A 114 -4.55 32.57 34.88
CA ASP A 114 -4.68 31.99 36.21
C ASP A 114 -5.11 30.52 36.13
N THR A 115 -4.44 29.68 36.92
CA THR A 115 -4.53 28.22 36.91
C THR A 115 -5.88 27.67 37.39
N THR A 116 -6.95 28.45 37.37
CA THR A 116 -8.29 28.05 37.82
C THR A 116 -9.14 27.56 36.63
N GLU A 117 -8.80 27.95 35.39
CA GLU A 117 -9.37 27.48 34.12
C GLU A 117 -8.75 26.12 33.65
N LEU A 118 -8.53 25.18 34.58
CA LEU A 118 -7.76 23.92 34.41
C LEU A 118 -8.32 22.94 33.38
N ARG A 119 -9.52 23.20 32.83
CA ARG A 119 -10.17 22.30 31.89
C ARG A 119 -9.43 22.28 30.54
N VAL A 120 -8.92 23.42 30.09
CA VAL A 120 -8.17 23.53 28.82
C VAL A 120 -6.81 22.84 28.91
N LEU A 121 -6.09 23.02 30.02
CA LEU A 121 -4.80 22.33 30.24
C LEU A 121 -4.97 20.81 30.24
N ARG A 122 -6.09 20.30 30.76
CA ARG A 122 -6.42 18.87 30.72
C ARG A 122 -6.62 18.36 29.28
N LEU A 123 -7.29 19.14 28.43
CA LEU A 123 -7.48 18.80 27.01
C LEU A 123 -6.16 18.80 26.23
N LEU A 124 -5.27 19.75 26.51
CA LEU A 124 -3.96 19.84 25.86
C LEU A 124 -3.08 18.62 26.14
N ARG A 125 -3.20 18.01 27.33
CA ARG A 125 -2.49 16.76 27.64
C ARG A 125 -2.86 15.62 26.70
N PHE A 126 -4.12 15.54 26.26
CA PHE A 126 -4.57 14.54 25.29
C PHE A 126 -4.18 14.89 23.87
N ALA A 127 -4.12 16.17 23.54
CA ALA A 127 -3.59 16.60 22.25
C ALA A 127 -2.14 16.15 22.03
N ARG A 128 -1.38 15.79 23.08
CA ARG A 128 -0.07 15.13 22.97
C ARG A 128 -0.14 13.76 22.26
N LEU A 129 -1.29 13.08 22.26
CA LEU A 129 -1.51 11.87 21.46
C LEU A 129 -1.45 12.14 19.95
N LEU A 130 -1.71 13.36 19.49
CA LEU A 130 -1.59 13.73 18.08
C LEU A 130 -0.18 13.52 17.54
N ARG A 131 0.84 13.44 18.40
CA ARG A 131 2.22 13.05 18.03
C ARG A 131 2.29 11.71 17.32
N VAL A 132 1.36 10.80 17.62
CA VAL A 132 1.28 9.48 16.97
C VAL A 132 1.01 9.63 15.47
N LEU A 133 0.36 10.71 15.02
CA LEU A 133 0.13 11.00 13.60
C LEU A 133 1.44 11.18 12.84
N LYS A 134 2.56 11.52 13.52
CA LYS A 134 3.89 11.55 12.89
C LYS A 134 4.27 10.19 12.31
N PHE A 135 3.72 9.06 12.80
CA PHE A 135 3.94 7.74 12.19
C PHE A 135 3.55 7.67 10.72
N LEU A 136 2.56 8.45 10.28
CA LEU A 136 2.15 8.51 8.88
C LEU A 136 3.31 8.89 7.96
N ARG A 137 4.17 9.81 8.40
CA ARG A 137 5.36 10.24 7.67
C ARG A 137 6.45 9.16 7.65
N TYR A 138 6.53 8.40 8.74
CA TYR A 138 7.54 7.38 8.99
C TYR A 138 7.21 6.01 8.38
N GLY A 139 6.18 5.93 7.53
CA GLY A 139 5.78 4.70 6.83
C GLY A 139 6.90 4.02 6.04
N SER A 140 7.89 4.77 5.55
CA SER A 140 9.08 4.24 4.85
C SER A 140 9.98 3.38 5.73
N ILE A 141 10.05 3.63 7.04
CA ILE A 141 10.79 2.76 7.98
C ILE A 141 10.05 1.44 8.14
N PHE A 142 8.73 1.47 8.30
CA PHE A 142 7.93 0.25 8.43
C PHE A 142 8.15 -0.67 7.22
N ARG A 143 8.34 -0.08 6.03
CA ARG A 143 8.71 -0.83 4.81
C ARG A 143 9.99 -1.65 4.95
N LYS A 144 10.99 -1.17 5.69
CA LYS A 144 12.30 -1.85 5.87
C LYS A 144 12.42 -2.62 7.18
N VAL A 145 11.94 -2.07 8.29
CA VAL A 145 12.11 -2.62 9.65
C VAL A 145 11.28 -3.88 9.87
N PHE A 146 10.07 -3.95 9.32
CA PHE A 146 9.22 -5.12 9.56
C PHE A 146 9.59 -6.34 8.71
N LEU A 147 10.66 -6.28 7.89
CA LEU A 147 11.16 -7.40 7.05
C LEU A 147 10.10 -8.10 6.17
N TYR A 148 8.88 -7.57 6.08
CA TYR A 148 7.83 -8.07 5.21
C TYR A 148 7.84 -7.32 3.87
N GLN A 149 8.95 -7.38 3.15
CA GLN A 149 8.98 -6.94 1.75
C GLN A 149 8.04 -7.86 0.96
N GLY A 150 7.21 -7.30 0.08
CA GLY A 150 6.28 -8.10 -0.74
C GLY A 150 5.07 -8.69 0.00
N THR A 151 4.68 -8.16 1.16
CA THR A 151 3.39 -8.52 1.78
C THR A 151 2.41 -7.34 1.82
N ILE A 152 1.12 -7.69 1.80
CA ILE A 152 -0.02 -6.80 1.99
C ILE A 152 0.12 -5.93 3.27
N LEU A 153 0.72 -6.52 4.32
CA LEU A 153 0.89 -5.88 5.63
C LEU A 153 1.68 -4.58 5.55
N GLN A 154 2.68 -4.52 4.66
CA GLN A 154 3.53 -3.35 4.50
C GLN A 154 2.74 -2.07 4.11
N LYS A 155 1.71 -2.22 3.28
CA LYS A 155 0.90 -1.11 2.77
C LYS A 155 -0.24 -0.76 3.74
N ILE A 156 -0.82 -1.75 4.41
CA ILE A 156 -1.91 -1.53 5.36
C ILE A 156 -1.42 -0.98 6.70
N THR A 157 -0.21 -1.34 7.15
CA THR A 157 0.34 -0.92 8.46
C THR A 157 0.19 0.58 8.76
N PRO A 158 0.57 1.53 7.88
CA PRO A 158 0.40 2.96 8.17
C PRO A 158 -1.08 3.35 8.38
N ILE A 159 -2.01 2.66 7.73
CA ILE A 159 -3.45 2.94 7.81
C ILE A 159 -4.04 2.30 9.06
N ILE A 160 -3.61 1.08 9.43
CA ILE A 160 -3.91 0.49 10.75
C ILE A 160 -3.45 1.43 11.86
N LEU A 161 -2.21 1.91 11.78
CA LEU A 161 -1.67 2.83 12.78
C LEU A 161 -2.47 4.14 12.82
N LEU A 162 -2.89 4.68 11.67
CA LEU A 162 -3.73 5.87 11.59
C LEU A 162 -5.06 5.71 12.33
N PHE A 163 -5.82 4.67 11.98
CA PHE A 163 -7.14 4.45 12.56
C PHE A 163 -7.05 4.02 14.04
N ALA A 164 -6.07 3.20 14.40
CA ALA A 164 -5.81 2.84 15.79
C ALA A 164 -5.47 4.07 16.65
N SER A 165 -4.65 4.97 16.09
CA SER A 165 -4.28 6.22 16.73
C SER A 165 -5.46 7.17 16.91
N ALA A 166 -6.24 7.37 15.84
CA ALA A 166 -7.45 8.16 15.89
C ALA A 166 -8.44 7.61 16.92
N LYS A 167 -8.61 6.28 16.97
CA LYS A 167 -9.47 5.64 17.98
C LYS A 167 -8.92 5.77 19.39
N GLY A 168 -7.60 5.68 19.57
CA GLY A 168 -6.97 5.92 20.86
C GLY A 168 -7.26 7.32 21.40
N ILE A 169 -7.22 8.34 20.54
CA ILE A 169 -7.60 9.72 20.91
C ILE A 169 -9.08 9.78 21.31
N ILE A 170 -9.97 9.21 20.50
CA ILE A 170 -11.42 9.26 20.76
C ILE A 170 -11.77 8.49 22.04
N TRP A 171 -11.16 7.33 22.27
CA TRP A 171 -11.36 6.54 23.49
C TRP A 171 -10.93 7.31 24.74
N VAL A 172 -9.85 8.07 24.64
CA VAL A 172 -9.44 8.97 25.73
C VAL A 172 -10.47 10.07 25.94
N LEU A 173 -11.00 10.69 24.87
CA LEU A 173 -12.07 11.69 25.00
C LEU A 173 -13.37 11.10 25.60
N GLU A 174 -13.73 9.88 25.24
CA GLU A 174 -14.84 9.12 25.82
C GLU A 174 -14.65 8.94 27.33
N SER A 175 -13.43 8.63 27.78
CA SER A 175 -13.10 8.42 29.19
C SER A 175 -13.31 9.66 30.07
N TYR A 176 -13.34 10.86 29.46
CA TYR A 176 -13.62 12.13 30.14
C TYR A 176 -15.05 12.66 29.89
N ASN A 177 -15.94 11.85 29.31
CA ASN A 177 -17.30 12.25 28.90
C ASN A 177 -17.32 13.49 27.98
N LEU A 178 -16.26 13.71 27.20
CA LEU A 178 -16.16 14.79 26.21
C LEU A 178 -16.68 14.37 24.83
N TRP A 179 -16.86 13.07 24.64
CA TRP A 179 -17.38 12.47 23.43
C TRP A 179 -18.69 11.74 23.75
N ILE A 180 -19.62 11.70 22.81
CA ILE A 180 -20.92 11.03 22.98
C ILE A 180 -20.78 9.58 22.50
N PRO A 181 -20.68 8.58 23.39
CA PRO A 181 -20.76 7.19 22.99
C PRO A 181 -22.22 6.84 22.72
N ASP A 182 -22.57 6.58 21.46
CA ASP A 182 -23.90 6.06 21.12
C ASP A 182 -23.81 4.58 20.77
N SER A 183 -24.22 3.73 21.72
CA SER A 183 -24.26 2.29 21.54
C SER A 183 -25.28 1.84 20.50
N GLN A 184 -26.31 2.65 20.19
CA GLN A 184 -27.33 2.30 19.20
C GLN A 184 -26.79 2.36 17.78
N LEU A 185 -25.78 3.23 17.53
CA LEU A 185 -25.10 3.30 16.25
C LEU A 185 -24.28 2.04 15.94
N GLY A 186 -23.93 1.23 16.95
CA GLY A 186 -23.21 -0.03 16.77
C GLY A 186 -23.94 -0.99 15.82
N THR A 187 -25.27 -1.09 15.92
CA THR A 187 -26.08 -1.93 15.02
C THR A 187 -26.03 -1.42 13.59
N LEU A 188 -26.11 -0.10 13.39
CA LEU A 188 -26.02 0.52 12.06
C LEU A 188 -24.66 0.25 11.40
N PHE A 189 -23.55 0.42 12.14
CA PHE A 189 -22.23 0.14 11.58
C PHE A 189 -21.99 -1.35 11.34
N THR A 190 -22.62 -2.24 12.10
CA THR A 190 -22.57 -3.68 11.82
C THR A 190 -23.23 -3.97 10.46
N ILE A 191 -24.39 -3.38 10.19
CA ILE A 191 -25.10 -3.53 8.91
C ILE A 191 -24.27 -2.92 7.76
N ILE A 192 -23.74 -1.72 7.93
CA ILE A 192 -22.91 -1.06 6.91
C ILE A 192 -21.64 -1.89 6.63
N GLY A 193 -20.98 -2.38 7.67
CA GLY A 193 -19.80 -3.23 7.55
C GLY A 193 -20.10 -4.54 6.83
N PHE A 194 -21.26 -5.15 7.11
CA PHE A 194 -21.73 -6.35 6.42
C PHE A 194 -21.98 -6.11 4.92
N VAL A 195 -22.69 -5.02 4.58
CA VAL A 195 -22.93 -4.64 3.17
C VAL A 195 -21.62 -4.39 2.44
N LEU A 196 -20.67 -3.67 3.05
CA LEU A 196 -19.35 -3.44 2.48
C LEU A 196 -18.54 -4.73 2.31
N GLY A 197 -18.61 -5.64 3.30
CA GLY A 197 -18.00 -6.96 3.22
C GLY A 197 -18.53 -7.79 2.06
N ILE A 198 -19.85 -7.76 1.82
CA ILE A 198 -20.46 -8.43 0.65
C ILE A 198 -19.96 -7.82 -0.65
N ILE A 199 -19.96 -6.49 -0.78
CA ILE A 199 -19.53 -5.81 -2.02
C ILE A 199 -18.05 -6.14 -2.31
N LEU A 200 -17.18 -6.09 -1.30
CA LEU A 200 -15.77 -6.47 -1.43
C LEU A 200 -15.60 -7.94 -1.81
N SER A 201 -16.35 -8.84 -1.16
CA SER A 201 -16.33 -10.28 -1.47
C SER A 201 -16.76 -10.57 -2.92
N GLN A 202 -17.82 -9.92 -3.39
CA GLN A 202 -18.28 -10.03 -4.78
C GLN A 202 -17.22 -9.50 -5.76
N LYS A 203 -16.59 -8.36 -5.46
CA LYS A 203 -15.50 -7.83 -6.27
C LYS A 203 -14.33 -8.82 -6.34
N ILE A 204 -13.86 -9.33 -5.20
CA ILE A 204 -12.81 -10.35 -5.13
C ILE A 204 -13.17 -11.56 -6.00
N GLY A 205 -14.41 -12.06 -5.90
CA GLY A 205 -14.87 -13.20 -6.69
C GLY A 205 -14.76 -12.96 -8.20
N VAL A 206 -15.18 -11.79 -8.69
CA VAL A 206 -15.08 -11.44 -10.11
C VAL A 206 -13.62 -11.27 -10.56
N SER A 207 -12.81 -10.55 -9.78
CA SER A 207 -11.38 -10.35 -10.08
C SER A 207 -10.60 -11.67 -10.05
N TYR A 208 -10.89 -12.54 -9.09
CA TYR A 208 -10.30 -13.86 -8.96
C TYR A 208 -10.73 -14.81 -10.09
N GLY A 209 -12.01 -14.78 -10.49
CA GLY A 209 -12.48 -15.54 -11.65
C GLY A 209 -11.75 -15.14 -12.93
N LYS A 210 -11.61 -13.83 -13.18
CA LYS A 210 -10.79 -13.29 -14.28
C LYS A 210 -9.33 -13.77 -14.20
N PHE A 211 -8.75 -13.78 -13.00
CA PHE A 211 -7.39 -14.24 -12.75
C PHE A 211 -7.21 -15.73 -13.12
N ILE A 212 -8.13 -16.61 -12.70
CA ILE A 212 -8.13 -18.04 -13.06
C ILE A 212 -8.29 -18.22 -14.57
N GLU A 213 -9.28 -17.57 -15.20
CA GLU A 213 -9.56 -17.70 -16.63
C GLU A 213 -8.32 -17.40 -17.50
N VAL A 214 -7.56 -16.36 -17.14
CA VAL A 214 -6.32 -16.01 -17.86
C VAL A 214 -5.22 -17.03 -17.57
N GLY A 215 -5.11 -17.53 -16.33
CA GLY A 215 -4.16 -18.59 -15.99
C GLY A 215 -4.38 -19.87 -16.80
N GLU A 216 -5.64 -20.33 -16.88
CA GLU A 216 -6.00 -21.49 -17.70
C GLU A 216 -5.72 -21.27 -19.18
N ALA A 217 -5.99 -20.07 -19.71
CA ALA A 217 -5.70 -19.74 -21.10
C ALA A 217 -4.19 -19.76 -21.39
N VAL A 218 -3.33 -19.30 -20.47
CA VAL A 218 -1.87 -19.41 -20.61
C VAL A 218 -1.41 -20.88 -20.65
N VAL A 219 -1.96 -21.74 -19.80
CA VAL A 219 -1.66 -23.17 -19.79
C VAL A 219 -2.09 -23.82 -21.13
N ARG A 220 -3.28 -23.48 -21.64
CA ARG A 220 -3.74 -23.96 -22.96
C ARG A 220 -2.83 -23.50 -24.09
N ILE A 221 -2.38 -22.25 -24.08
CA ILE A 221 -1.43 -21.71 -25.07
C ILE A 221 -0.14 -22.51 -25.06
N ARG A 222 0.45 -22.73 -23.87
CA ARG A 222 1.69 -23.52 -23.73
C ARG A 222 1.50 -24.94 -24.25
N ALA A 223 0.42 -25.62 -23.87
CA ALA A 223 0.13 -26.98 -24.32
C ALA A 223 -0.01 -27.05 -25.85
N ARG A 224 -0.73 -26.11 -26.46
CA ARG A 224 -0.92 -26.04 -27.91
C ARG A 224 0.38 -25.70 -28.65
N LEU A 225 1.22 -24.81 -28.11
CA LEU A 225 2.53 -24.51 -28.68
C LEU A 225 3.45 -25.73 -28.70
N GLY A 226 3.48 -26.51 -27.61
CA GLY A 226 4.28 -27.74 -27.55
C GLY A 226 3.81 -28.82 -28.54
N SER A 227 2.50 -28.99 -28.70
CA SER A 227 1.92 -29.89 -29.71
C SER A 227 2.26 -29.42 -31.12
N LEU A 228 2.09 -28.13 -31.41
CA LEU A 228 2.39 -27.53 -32.71
C LEU A 228 3.89 -27.65 -33.05
N GLU A 229 4.77 -27.39 -32.07
CA GLU A 229 6.21 -27.57 -32.22
C GLU A 229 6.56 -29.01 -32.60
N THR A 230 5.98 -29.99 -31.91
CA THR A 230 6.22 -31.42 -32.18
C THR A 230 5.77 -31.79 -33.60
N MET A 231 4.60 -31.30 -34.02
CA MET A 231 4.05 -31.54 -35.35
C MET A 231 4.93 -30.94 -36.46
N LEU A 232 5.37 -29.69 -36.29
CA LEU A 232 6.23 -29.00 -37.25
C LEU A 232 7.62 -29.64 -37.31
N ASN A 233 8.19 -30.02 -36.17
CA ASN A 233 9.50 -30.66 -36.10
C ASN A 233 9.52 -32.07 -36.71
N ASN A 234 8.38 -32.77 -36.71
CA ASN A 234 8.26 -34.05 -37.40
C ASN A 234 8.31 -33.90 -38.93
N ALA A 235 7.88 -32.75 -39.45
CA ALA A 235 7.95 -32.45 -40.88
C ALA A 235 9.32 -31.89 -41.28
N GLU A 236 9.83 -30.90 -40.54
CA GLU A 236 11.15 -30.32 -40.74
C GLU A 236 11.82 -30.04 -39.39
N LYS A 237 12.96 -30.68 -39.16
CA LYS A 237 13.64 -30.64 -37.86
C LYS A 237 14.07 -29.22 -37.50
N GLY A 238 13.52 -28.68 -36.41
CA GLY A 238 13.89 -27.38 -35.84
C GLY A 238 13.02 -26.21 -36.31
N LEU A 239 12.17 -26.42 -37.33
CA LEU A 239 11.24 -25.40 -37.82
C LEU A 239 10.23 -25.00 -36.73
N GLY A 240 9.63 -25.99 -36.06
CA GLY A 240 8.66 -25.80 -35.00
C GLY A 240 9.26 -25.13 -33.77
N THR A 241 10.45 -25.56 -33.35
CA THR A 241 11.12 -25.00 -32.17
C THR A 241 11.40 -23.52 -32.34
N GLY A 242 11.86 -23.09 -33.52
CA GLY A 242 12.10 -21.68 -33.80
C GLY A 242 10.81 -20.85 -33.78
N ALA A 243 9.82 -21.25 -34.56
CA ALA A 243 8.57 -20.49 -34.73
C ALA A 243 7.74 -20.41 -33.44
N CYS A 244 7.53 -21.53 -32.74
CA CYS A 244 6.72 -21.57 -31.52
C CYS A 244 7.39 -20.86 -30.34
N THR A 245 8.73 -20.97 -30.19
CA THR A 245 9.46 -20.29 -29.11
C THR A 245 9.46 -18.78 -29.32
N GLU A 246 9.67 -18.31 -30.56
CA GLU A 246 9.64 -16.88 -30.89
C GLU A 246 8.24 -16.28 -30.62
N TRP A 247 7.20 -17.00 -31.04
CA TRP A 247 5.82 -16.61 -30.78
C TRP A 247 5.51 -16.56 -29.28
N GLY A 248 5.87 -17.59 -28.53
CA GLY A 248 5.64 -17.64 -27.10
C GLY A 248 6.42 -16.56 -26.33
N ARG A 249 7.65 -16.23 -26.74
CA ARG A 249 8.43 -15.11 -26.16
C ARG A 249 7.76 -13.77 -26.41
N SER A 250 7.28 -13.55 -27.63
CA SER A 250 6.59 -12.31 -28.01
C SER A 250 5.30 -12.13 -27.20
N PHE A 251 4.53 -13.21 -27.04
CA PHE A 251 3.34 -13.25 -26.19
C PHE A 251 3.67 -13.02 -24.71
N TYR A 252 4.70 -13.69 -24.17
CA TYR A 252 5.14 -13.53 -22.78
C TYR A 252 5.56 -12.08 -22.47
N LEU A 253 6.34 -11.44 -23.36
CA LEU A 253 6.75 -10.06 -23.19
C LEU A 253 5.54 -9.11 -23.19
N LEU A 254 4.60 -9.30 -24.12
CA LEU A 254 3.37 -8.52 -24.17
C LEU A 254 2.48 -8.73 -22.93
N LEU A 255 2.45 -9.96 -22.40
CA LEU A 255 1.71 -10.31 -21.19
C LEU A 255 2.33 -9.70 -19.92
N THR A 256 3.66 -9.59 -19.85
CA THR A 256 4.37 -9.15 -18.64
C THR A 256 4.75 -7.66 -18.64
N HIS A 257 5.22 -7.13 -19.77
CA HIS A 257 5.79 -5.78 -19.90
C HIS A 257 5.27 -5.08 -21.16
N PRO A 258 4.02 -4.57 -21.15
CA PRO A 258 3.43 -3.97 -22.34
C PRO A 258 4.10 -2.62 -22.70
N GLN A 259 4.83 -2.59 -23.80
CA GLN A 259 5.24 -1.40 -24.53
C GLN A 259 4.43 -1.31 -25.84
N GLU A 260 3.41 -0.44 -25.85
CA GLU A 260 2.33 -0.41 -26.85
C GLU A 260 2.79 -0.46 -28.31
N GLN A 261 3.88 0.23 -28.66
CA GLN A 261 4.32 0.39 -30.04
C GLN A 261 5.20 -0.75 -30.56
N ASP A 262 6.21 -1.17 -29.79
CA ASP A 262 7.15 -2.21 -30.21
C ASP A 262 6.54 -3.62 -30.09
N ASP A 263 5.66 -3.84 -29.11
CA ASP A 263 5.12 -5.18 -28.86
C ASP A 263 4.08 -5.60 -29.89
N THR A 264 3.26 -4.66 -30.38
CA THR A 264 2.28 -4.94 -31.45
C THR A 264 2.99 -5.38 -32.73
N ARG A 265 4.12 -4.73 -33.05
CA ARG A 265 4.93 -5.09 -34.22
C ARG A 265 5.56 -6.47 -34.05
N ARG A 266 6.20 -6.74 -32.91
CA ARG A 266 6.79 -8.04 -32.57
C ARG A 266 5.78 -9.18 -32.64
N MET A 267 4.58 -8.97 -32.09
CA MET A 267 3.52 -9.97 -32.14
C MET A 267 3.03 -10.22 -33.57
N GLY A 268 2.98 -9.18 -34.42
CA GLY A 268 2.68 -9.31 -35.84
C GLY A 268 3.73 -10.12 -36.60
N GLU A 269 5.01 -9.82 -36.40
CA GLU A 269 6.15 -10.55 -36.98
C GLU A 269 6.15 -12.02 -36.54
N ALA A 270 5.88 -12.28 -35.26
CA ALA A 270 5.80 -13.63 -34.71
C ALA A 270 4.61 -14.43 -35.27
N ASN A 271 3.44 -13.80 -35.44
CA ASN A 271 2.28 -14.42 -36.10
C ASN A 271 2.59 -14.80 -37.55
N ALA A 272 3.28 -13.93 -38.30
CA ALA A 272 3.65 -14.19 -39.69
C ALA A 272 4.62 -15.38 -39.80
N LYS A 273 5.66 -15.42 -38.97
CA LYS A 273 6.61 -16.55 -38.93
C LYS A 273 5.95 -17.87 -38.57
N LEU A 274 5.03 -17.87 -37.59
CA LEU A 274 4.30 -19.08 -37.21
C LEU A 274 3.42 -19.58 -38.35
N HIS A 275 2.76 -18.66 -39.07
CA HIS A 275 1.94 -19.01 -40.22
C HIS A 275 2.78 -19.56 -41.39
N GLU A 276 3.92 -18.94 -41.68
CA GLU A 276 4.86 -19.38 -42.71
C GLU A 276 5.39 -20.80 -42.42
N ALA A 277 5.77 -21.08 -41.16
CA ALA A 277 6.22 -22.42 -40.75
C ALA A 277 5.13 -23.49 -40.97
N VAL A 278 3.85 -23.16 -40.75
CA VAL A 278 2.75 -24.09 -41.02
C VAL A 278 2.53 -24.30 -42.51
N LEU A 279 2.60 -23.24 -43.33
CA LEU A 279 2.46 -23.33 -44.78
C LEU A 279 3.56 -24.16 -45.44
N MET A 280 4.76 -24.19 -44.87
CA MET A 280 5.86 -25.05 -45.35
C MET A 280 5.56 -26.55 -45.16
N VAL A 281 4.79 -26.91 -44.15
CA VAL A 281 4.48 -28.30 -43.79
C VAL A 281 3.17 -28.78 -44.42
N GLU A 282 2.13 -27.95 -44.42
CA GLU A 282 0.80 -28.32 -44.90
C GLU A 282 0.46 -27.52 -46.18
N LYS A 283 0.47 -28.19 -47.34
CA LYS A 283 0.07 -27.56 -48.62
C LYS A 283 -1.45 -27.29 -48.73
N ASN A 284 -2.26 -27.91 -47.88
CA ASN A 284 -3.72 -27.70 -47.80
C ASN A 284 -4.10 -27.25 -46.39
N VAL A 285 -4.88 -26.18 -46.30
CA VAL A 285 -5.20 -25.44 -45.06
C VAL A 285 -6.30 -26.16 -44.25
N SER A 286 -6.01 -27.29 -43.60
CA SER A 286 -7.09 -28.03 -42.92
C SER A 286 -6.97 -28.09 -41.40
N TRP A 287 -5.96 -28.73 -40.82
CA TRP A 287 -5.98 -29.02 -39.38
C TRP A 287 -4.92 -28.27 -38.57
N ILE A 288 -3.71 -28.04 -39.09
CA ILE A 288 -2.66 -27.31 -38.37
C ILE A 288 -3.02 -25.81 -38.29
N THR A 289 -3.72 -25.29 -39.30
CA THR A 289 -4.18 -23.89 -39.30
C THR A 289 -5.21 -23.63 -38.18
N ILE A 290 -6.07 -24.60 -37.87
CA ILE A 290 -7.03 -24.50 -36.75
C ILE A 290 -6.28 -24.36 -35.42
N PHE A 291 -5.18 -25.11 -35.23
CA PHE A 291 -4.34 -24.98 -34.04
C PHE A 291 -3.76 -23.56 -33.86
N ILE A 292 -3.30 -22.92 -34.93
CA ILE A 292 -2.82 -21.54 -34.85
C ILE A 292 -3.95 -20.59 -34.46
N ILE A 293 -5.13 -20.74 -35.07
CA ILE A 293 -6.30 -19.90 -34.77
C ILE A 293 -6.64 -20.01 -33.28
N ASP A 294 -6.65 -21.22 -32.74
CA ASP A 294 -6.91 -21.50 -31.33
C ASP A 294 -5.88 -20.84 -30.40
N ILE A 295 -4.59 -20.91 -30.73
CA ILE A 295 -3.51 -20.23 -29.99
C ILE A 295 -3.72 -18.71 -30.00
N ILE A 296 -4.00 -18.14 -31.17
CA ILE A 296 -4.23 -16.69 -31.33
C ILE A 296 -5.50 -16.25 -30.60
N GLN A 297 -6.56 -17.06 -30.61
CA GLN A 297 -7.81 -16.76 -29.90
C GLN A 297 -7.59 -16.73 -28.39
N ASP A 298 -6.92 -17.73 -27.80
CA ASP A 298 -6.59 -17.72 -26.38
C ASP A 298 -5.66 -16.55 -26.01
N ALA A 299 -4.70 -16.22 -26.87
CA ALA A 299 -3.83 -15.05 -26.66
C ALA A 299 -4.62 -13.73 -26.65
N ARG A 300 -5.50 -13.54 -27.63
CA ARG A 300 -6.39 -12.36 -27.69
C ARG A 300 -7.34 -12.32 -26.49
N PHE A 301 -7.83 -13.47 -26.05
CA PHE A 301 -8.66 -13.58 -24.84
C PHE A 301 -7.89 -13.06 -23.62
N CYS A 302 -6.67 -13.56 -23.36
CA CYS A 302 -5.80 -13.11 -22.27
C CYS A 302 -5.58 -11.59 -22.31
N LEU A 303 -5.18 -11.06 -23.47
CA LEU A 303 -4.87 -9.64 -23.65
C LEU A 303 -6.11 -8.76 -23.49
N SER A 304 -7.26 -9.19 -24.00
CA SER A 304 -8.52 -8.47 -23.83
C SER A 304 -8.93 -8.36 -22.37
N LYS A 305 -8.73 -9.43 -21.58
CA LYS A 305 -9.00 -9.43 -20.14
C LYS A 305 -8.02 -8.52 -19.42
N LYS A 306 -6.73 -8.51 -19.78
CA LYS A 306 -5.73 -7.59 -19.22
C LYS A 306 -6.14 -6.12 -19.38
N THR A 307 -6.63 -5.71 -20.55
CA THR A 307 -7.08 -4.33 -20.81
C THR A 307 -8.40 -3.95 -20.13
N ARG A 308 -9.27 -4.92 -19.83
CA ARG A 308 -10.54 -4.70 -19.13
C ARG A 308 -10.31 -4.61 -17.63
N LEU A 309 -9.88 -3.44 -17.16
CA LEU A 309 -9.85 -3.09 -15.75
C LEU A 309 -11.27 -2.82 -15.24
N VAL A 310 -11.47 -3.00 -13.94
CA VAL A 310 -12.71 -2.57 -13.27
C VAL A 310 -12.91 -1.07 -13.51
N PRO A 311 -14.15 -0.59 -13.75
CA PRO A 311 -14.40 0.83 -13.99
C PRO A 311 -13.85 1.68 -12.83
N LYS A 312 -12.97 2.64 -13.14
CA LYS A 312 -12.38 3.56 -12.14
C LYS A 312 -13.40 4.21 -11.19
N PRO A 313 -14.61 4.62 -11.63
CA PRO A 313 -15.62 5.16 -10.72
C PRO A 313 -16.07 4.17 -9.64
N TYR A 314 -16.21 2.88 -9.99
CA TYR A 314 -16.58 1.83 -9.05
C TYR A 314 -15.50 1.63 -7.99
N ASP A 315 -14.23 1.56 -8.40
CA ASP A 315 -13.11 1.42 -7.47
C ASP A 315 -12.94 2.62 -6.54
N THR A 316 -13.18 3.82 -7.07
CA THR A 316 -13.11 5.06 -6.30
C THR A 316 -14.23 5.09 -5.25
N LEU A 317 -15.45 4.74 -5.65
CA LEU A 317 -16.60 4.68 -4.73
C LEU A 317 -16.38 3.64 -3.63
N LEU A 318 -15.85 2.46 -3.98
CA LEU A 318 -15.56 1.41 -3.03
C LEU A 318 -14.51 1.86 -2.01
N HIS A 319 -13.42 2.45 -2.48
CA HIS A 319 -12.37 3.00 -1.64
C HIS A 319 -12.91 4.07 -0.67
N GLN A 320 -13.68 5.03 -1.19
CA GLN A 320 -14.28 6.10 -0.40
C GLN A 320 -15.25 5.55 0.65
N SER A 321 -16.07 4.55 0.27
CA SER A 321 -17.03 3.92 1.17
C SER A 321 -16.33 3.15 2.30
N THR A 322 -15.25 2.41 1.99
CA THR A 322 -14.43 1.74 3.01
C THR A 322 -13.78 2.75 3.95
N MET A 323 -13.19 3.84 3.42
CA MET A 323 -12.59 4.89 4.24
C MET A 323 -13.60 5.58 5.15
N LEU A 324 -14.78 5.90 4.63
CA LEU A 324 -15.87 6.49 5.39
C LEU A 324 -16.32 5.54 6.51
N TYR A 325 -16.50 4.25 6.20
CA TYR A 325 -16.87 3.26 7.20
C TYR A 325 -15.85 3.12 8.33
N LEU A 326 -14.55 3.03 8.00
CA LEU A 326 -13.50 2.96 9.01
C LEU A 326 -13.48 4.21 9.91
N ALA A 327 -13.70 5.39 9.32
CA ALA A 327 -13.81 6.62 10.08
C ALA A 327 -15.01 6.59 11.03
N LEU A 328 -16.18 6.14 10.56
CA LEU A 328 -17.39 5.99 11.39
C LEU A 328 -17.18 5.01 12.54
N VAL A 329 -16.57 3.86 12.29
CA VAL A 329 -16.21 2.86 13.31
C VAL A 329 -15.33 3.48 14.39
N VAL A 330 -14.29 4.22 13.99
CA VAL A 330 -13.38 4.90 14.91
C VAL A 330 -14.11 5.97 15.74
N ILE A 331 -15.00 6.73 15.11
CA ILE A 331 -15.65 7.86 15.74
C ILE A 331 -16.72 7.44 16.74
N PHE A 332 -17.51 6.41 16.42
CA PHE A 332 -18.76 6.17 17.13
C PHE A 332 -18.81 4.86 17.92
N ILE A 333 -18.00 3.84 17.61
CA ILE A 333 -18.01 2.59 18.38
C ILE A 333 -17.17 2.80 19.65
N PRO A 334 -17.74 2.75 20.86
CA PRO A 334 -17.02 3.17 22.06
C PRO A 334 -16.06 2.12 22.61
N GLY A 335 -15.11 2.60 23.42
CA GLY A 335 -14.25 1.79 24.26
C GLY A 335 -13.29 0.85 23.53
N MET A 336 -12.89 -0.21 24.25
CA MET A 336 -11.97 -1.24 23.75
C MET A 336 -12.55 -2.03 22.57
N ALA A 337 -13.88 -2.23 22.55
CA ALA A 337 -14.57 -2.85 21.43
C ALA A 337 -14.41 -2.03 20.14
N GLY A 338 -14.45 -0.70 20.23
CA GLY A 338 -14.15 0.20 19.12
C GLY A 338 -12.70 0.11 18.65
N MET A 339 -11.73 0.00 19.57
CA MET A 339 -10.32 -0.19 19.22
C MET A 339 -10.06 -1.49 18.48
N LEU A 340 -10.59 -2.61 19.00
CA LEU A 340 -10.47 -3.91 18.35
C LEU A 340 -11.17 -3.91 16.98
N SER A 341 -12.39 -3.37 16.92
CA SER A 341 -13.17 -3.27 15.69
C SER A 341 -12.45 -2.43 14.64
N ALA A 342 -11.88 -1.28 15.01
CA ALA A 342 -11.13 -0.43 14.10
C ALA A 342 -9.88 -1.15 13.55
N LEU A 343 -9.12 -1.83 14.41
CA LEU A 343 -7.94 -2.60 13.99
C LEU A 343 -8.31 -3.73 13.03
N VAL A 344 -9.28 -4.56 13.41
CA VAL A 344 -9.71 -5.70 12.61
C VAL A 344 -10.35 -5.24 11.30
N ALA A 345 -11.28 -4.28 11.34
CA ALA A 345 -11.93 -3.76 10.12
C ALA A 345 -10.93 -3.09 9.18
N THR A 346 -9.95 -2.36 9.70
CA THR A 346 -8.90 -1.77 8.85
C THR A 346 -8.06 -2.85 8.20
N TYR A 347 -7.64 -3.88 8.95
CA TYR A 347 -6.88 -4.99 8.38
C TYR A 347 -7.67 -5.76 7.34
N THR A 348 -8.92 -6.13 7.62
CA THR A 348 -9.74 -6.98 6.76
C THR A 348 -10.26 -6.23 5.54
N LEU A 349 -11.00 -5.12 5.73
CA LEU A 349 -11.65 -4.42 4.61
C LEU A 349 -10.64 -3.75 3.71
N TYR A 350 -9.64 -3.09 4.29
CA TYR A 350 -8.62 -2.41 3.50
C TYR A 350 -7.62 -3.40 2.89
N GLY A 351 -7.36 -4.54 3.54
CA GLY A 351 -6.56 -5.60 2.94
C GLY A 351 -7.26 -6.34 1.81
N MET A 352 -8.56 -6.58 1.96
CA MET A 352 -9.39 -7.07 0.85
C MET A 352 -9.39 -6.10 -0.32
N TYR A 353 -9.52 -4.80 -0.08
CA TYR A 353 -9.44 -3.79 -1.13
C TYR A 353 -8.11 -3.89 -1.91
N TYR A 354 -6.96 -3.94 -1.23
CA TYR A 354 -5.67 -4.09 -1.91
C TYR A 354 -5.54 -5.40 -2.70
N LEU A 355 -6.00 -6.52 -2.13
CA LEU A 355 -6.04 -7.80 -2.83
C LEU A 355 -6.85 -7.72 -4.13
N THR A 356 -8.00 -7.02 -4.14
CA THR A 356 -8.78 -6.86 -5.38
C THR A 356 -8.01 -6.12 -6.46
N GLN A 357 -7.24 -5.09 -6.10
CA GLN A 357 -6.49 -4.30 -7.07
C GLN A 357 -5.38 -5.12 -7.73
N ASP A 358 -4.71 -5.97 -6.97
CA ASP A 358 -3.70 -6.87 -7.53
C ASP A 358 -4.32 -7.93 -8.42
N PHE A 359 -5.43 -8.57 -8.01
CA PHE A 359 -6.15 -9.51 -8.88
C PHE A 359 -6.65 -8.87 -10.18
N ASP A 360 -7.09 -7.60 -10.15
CA ASP A 360 -7.58 -6.89 -11.34
C ASP A 360 -6.48 -6.67 -12.39
N SER A 361 -5.24 -6.46 -11.93
CA SER A 361 -4.07 -6.16 -12.76
C SER A 361 -3.49 -7.37 -13.50
N ILE A 362 -3.76 -8.60 -13.02
CA ILE A 362 -3.27 -9.89 -13.54
C ILE A 362 -1.74 -10.09 -13.46
N PHE A 363 -0.97 -9.09 -13.90
CA PHE A 363 0.49 -9.07 -13.95
C PHE A 363 1.01 -7.68 -13.58
N GLY A 364 1.95 -7.61 -12.63
CA GLY A 364 2.63 -6.36 -12.30
C GLY A 364 1.66 -5.28 -11.79
N GLY A 365 0.75 -5.69 -10.92
CA GLY A 365 -0.14 -4.76 -10.21
C GLY A 365 0.63 -3.70 -9.45
N GLU A 366 -0.09 -2.68 -8.97
CA GLU A 366 0.53 -1.62 -8.16
C GLU A 366 1.27 -2.18 -6.93
N PHE A 367 0.89 -3.37 -6.45
CA PHE A 367 1.49 -4.01 -5.28
C PHE A 367 2.29 -5.28 -5.60
N ASP A 368 2.13 -5.87 -6.78
CA ASP A 368 2.89 -7.03 -7.29
C ASP A 368 2.91 -8.23 -6.32
N LEU A 369 1.85 -8.43 -5.54
CA LEU A 369 1.79 -9.48 -4.51
C LEU A 369 1.33 -10.81 -5.09
N ILE A 370 0.43 -10.77 -6.07
CA ILE A 370 -0.16 -11.95 -6.70
C ILE A 370 -0.05 -11.80 -8.22
N ASN A 371 0.69 -12.71 -8.84
CA ASN A 371 0.83 -12.79 -10.28
C ASN A 371 0.33 -14.14 -10.78
N ILE A 372 -0.20 -14.17 -12.01
CA ILE A 372 -0.55 -15.43 -12.66
C ILE A 372 0.69 -16.30 -12.75
N ASN A 373 0.50 -17.59 -12.43
CA ASN A 373 1.58 -18.55 -12.60
C ASN A 373 1.81 -18.82 -14.09
N VAL A 374 2.90 -18.27 -14.62
CA VAL A 374 3.36 -18.48 -15.99
C VAL A 374 4.56 -19.42 -16.06
N SER A 375 4.87 -20.14 -14.97
CA SER A 375 6.08 -20.97 -14.88
C SER A 375 6.19 -22.01 -15.99
N GLU A 376 5.08 -22.62 -16.39
CA GLU A 376 5.06 -23.62 -17.47
C GLU A 376 5.43 -23.01 -18.83
N LEU A 377 5.04 -21.76 -19.06
CA LEU A 377 5.39 -21.01 -20.27
C LEU A 377 6.86 -20.55 -20.19
N GLU A 378 7.33 -20.08 -19.04
CA GLU A 378 8.74 -19.70 -18.84
C GLU A 378 9.69 -20.87 -19.05
N GLU A 379 9.36 -22.03 -18.50
CA GLU A 379 10.12 -23.28 -18.66
C GLU A 379 10.18 -23.70 -20.12
N TYR A 380 9.04 -23.66 -20.82
CA TYR A 380 8.97 -23.94 -22.25
C TYR A 380 9.87 -23.01 -23.08
N LEU A 381 9.88 -21.71 -22.75
CA LEU A 381 10.64 -20.69 -23.48
C LEU A 381 12.11 -20.58 -23.08
N LYS A 382 12.55 -21.38 -22.08
CA LYS A 382 13.87 -21.33 -21.45
C LYS A 382 14.21 -19.94 -20.93
N ILE A 383 13.21 -19.21 -20.45
CA ILE A 383 13.41 -17.91 -19.81
C ILE A 383 13.89 -18.19 -18.38
N PRO A 384 15.02 -17.60 -17.93
CA PRO A 384 15.45 -17.77 -16.55
C PRO A 384 14.32 -17.26 -15.65
N ALA A 385 13.82 -18.13 -14.75
CA ALA A 385 12.77 -17.78 -13.81
C ALA A 385 13.12 -16.45 -13.15
N ALA A 386 12.21 -15.47 -13.24
CA ALA A 386 12.39 -14.21 -12.53
C ALA A 386 12.67 -14.58 -11.07
N LYS A 387 13.79 -14.09 -10.51
CA LYS A 387 14.08 -14.27 -9.09
C LYS A 387 12.85 -13.75 -8.34
N LYS A 388 12.03 -14.66 -7.82
CA LYS A 388 10.96 -14.32 -6.87
C LYS A 388 11.65 -13.54 -5.77
N THR A 389 11.52 -12.22 -5.78
CA THR A 389 11.93 -11.36 -4.67
C THR A 389 11.08 -11.80 -3.50
N ARG A 390 11.71 -12.64 -2.66
CA ARG A 390 11.16 -13.19 -1.43
C ARG A 390 10.87 -12.09 -0.43
#